data_AF-F0RK08-F1
#
_entry.id   AF-F0RK08-F1
#
_cell.length_a   1.000
_cell.length_b   1.000
_cell.length_c   1.000
_cell.angle_alpha   90.00
_cell.angle_beta   90.00
_cell.angle_gamma   90.00
#
_symmetry.space_group_name_H-M   'P 1'
#
loop_
_entity.id
_entity.type
_entity.pdbx_description
1 polymer ?
#
loop_
_entity_poly.entity_id
_entity_poly.type
_entity_poly.pdbx_seq_one_letter_code
_entity_poly.pdbx_strand_id
1 'polypeptide(L)'
;MPSTRSLLAALALAALAPAQAQATPPAIQAIRDNYAAVNAQIAAGQYRKSVVEGRACGDFYETRTRWKDGRGVLRRYQTVTDGTTYAGDTRFTTEFWFDAAGRRDFVLMKRRSTPSERAGDYELRVYYNDAGAVIRTLSQPQLPQEEIRTLLTAIDGDWNARSSPISGCGD
;
A
#
# COMPACT_ATOMS: atom_id res chain seq x y z
N MET A 1 -46.95 -41.54 40.57
CA MET A 1 -45.86 -41.02 41.44
C MET A 1 -44.58 -40.98 40.62
N PRO A 2 -43.69 -39.99 40.85
CA PRO A 2 -43.03 -39.21 39.81
C PRO A 2 -41.66 -39.77 39.40
N SER A 3 -41.17 -39.39 38.22
CA SER A 3 -39.78 -38.92 38.07
C SER A 3 -39.51 -38.43 36.65
N THR A 4 -39.74 -37.14 36.49
CA THR A 4 -39.08 -36.22 35.57
C THR A 4 -37.56 -36.43 35.58
N ARG A 5 -36.93 -36.64 34.42
CA ARG A 5 -35.53 -36.24 34.19
C ARG A 5 -35.36 -35.75 32.76
N SER A 6 -35.54 -34.44 32.60
CA SER A 6 -35.07 -33.66 31.46
C SER A 6 -33.55 -33.72 31.41
N LEU A 7 -33.00 -34.22 30.30
CA LEU A 7 -31.58 -34.09 29.97
C LEU A 7 -31.41 -32.87 29.06
N LEU A 8 -31.06 -31.75 29.67
CA LEU A 8 -30.43 -30.61 29.01
C LEU A 8 -28.98 -31.01 28.68
N ALA A 9 -28.68 -31.24 27.41
CA ALA A 9 -27.30 -31.27 26.94
C ALA A 9 -27.05 -29.98 26.15
N ALA A 10 -26.21 -29.12 26.73
CA ALA A 10 -25.85 -27.81 26.21
C ALA A 10 -25.12 -27.92 24.86
N LEU A 11 -25.60 -27.19 23.85
CA LEU A 11 -24.81 -26.88 22.67
C LEU A 11 -23.68 -25.92 23.07
N ALA A 12 -22.46 -26.42 23.12
CA ALA A 12 -21.28 -25.57 23.13
C ALA A 12 -21.06 -25.03 21.70
N LEU A 13 -21.49 -23.81 21.43
CA LEU A 13 -21.00 -23.05 20.27
C LEU A 13 -19.53 -22.72 20.53
N ALA A 14 -18.63 -23.54 20.02
CA ALA A 14 -17.24 -23.17 19.88
C ALA A 14 -17.15 -22.02 18.87
N ALA A 15 -16.94 -20.80 19.38
CA ALA A 15 -16.61 -19.65 18.55
C ALA A 15 -15.28 -19.93 17.84
N LEU A 16 -15.35 -20.26 16.55
CA LEU A 16 -14.20 -20.25 15.65
C LEU A 16 -13.73 -18.80 15.53
N ALA A 17 -12.86 -18.38 16.42
CA ALA A 17 -12.08 -17.17 16.22
C ALA A 17 -11.24 -17.39 14.95
N PRO A 18 -11.29 -16.47 13.96
CA PRO A 18 -10.45 -16.59 12.79
C PRO A 18 -9.00 -16.50 13.25
N ALA A 19 -8.29 -17.63 13.18
CA ALA A 19 -6.84 -17.65 13.31
C ALA A 19 -6.29 -16.69 12.26
N GLN A 20 -5.73 -15.57 12.71
CA GLN A 20 -4.99 -14.67 11.85
C GLN A 20 -3.78 -15.46 11.35
N ALA A 21 -3.91 -16.07 10.16
CA ALA A 21 -2.86 -16.80 9.52
C ALA A 21 -1.69 -15.84 9.28
N GLN A 22 -0.69 -15.92 10.15
CA GLN A 22 0.59 -15.25 9.92
C GLN A 22 1.10 -15.77 8.58
N ALA A 23 1.26 -14.87 7.61
CA ALA A 23 1.67 -15.28 6.29
C ALA A 23 2.99 -16.03 6.36
N THR A 24 2.99 -17.22 5.78
CA THR A 24 4.13 -18.11 5.76
C THR A 24 5.31 -17.39 5.08
N PRO A 25 6.55 -17.50 5.60
CA PRO A 25 7.77 -16.96 4.98
C PRO A 25 7.89 -17.10 3.44
N PRO A 26 7.43 -18.18 2.77
CA PRO A 26 7.45 -18.27 1.30
C PRO A 26 6.66 -17.16 0.58
N ALA A 27 5.61 -16.59 1.18
CA ALA A 27 4.84 -15.53 0.54
C ALA A 27 5.64 -14.21 0.38
N ILE A 28 6.40 -13.83 1.42
CA ILE A 28 7.20 -12.59 1.37
C ILE A 28 8.37 -12.72 0.39
N GLN A 29 8.97 -13.90 0.28
CA GLN A 29 10.04 -14.11 -0.68
C GLN A 29 9.54 -13.99 -2.12
N ALA A 30 8.40 -14.61 -2.44
CA ALA A 30 7.77 -14.48 -3.76
C ALA A 30 7.46 -13.01 -4.12
N ILE A 31 7.00 -12.21 -3.14
CA ILE A 31 6.77 -10.77 -3.34
C ILE A 31 8.08 -10.02 -3.65
N ARG A 32 9.17 -10.34 -2.95
CA ARG A 32 10.50 -9.74 -3.21
C ARG A 32 11.04 -10.12 -4.58
N ASP A 33 10.85 -11.37 -4.97
CA ASP A 33 11.26 -11.86 -6.29
C ASP A 33 10.45 -11.15 -7.39
N ASN A 34 9.13 -10.98 -7.20
CA ASN A 34 8.28 -10.20 -8.09
C ASN A 34 8.74 -8.73 -8.18
N TYR A 35 9.01 -8.08 -7.04
CA TYR A 35 9.56 -6.71 -7.00
C TYR A 35 10.85 -6.59 -7.81
N ALA A 36 11.80 -7.50 -7.60
CA ALA A 36 13.08 -7.51 -8.32
C ALA A 36 12.87 -7.71 -9.83
N ALA A 37 12.03 -8.67 -10.21
CA ALA A 37 11.72 -8.97 -11.62
C ALA A 37 11.03 -7.79 -12.32
N VAL A 38 10.04 -7.15 -11.68
CA VAL A 38 9.34 -5.97 -12.21
C VAL A 38 10.33 -4.82 -12.43
N ASN A 39 11.21 -4.54 -11.46
CA ASN A 39 12.19 -3.46 -11.61
C ASN A 39 13.23 -3.76 -12.70
N ALA A 40 13.69 -5.00 -12.81
CA ALA A 40 14.58 -5.42 -13.89
C ALA A 40 13.92 -5.26 -15.27
N GLN A 41 12.64 -5.64 -15.41
CA GLN A 41 11.89 -5.49 -16.66
C GLN A 41 11.62 -4.01 -17.01
N ILE A 42 11.37 -3.16 -16.01
CA ILE A 42 11.29 -1.70 -16.21
C ILE A 42 12.63 -1.16 -16.73
N ALA A 43 13.74 -1.54 -16.10
CA ALA A 43 15.07 -1.10 -16.52
C ALA A 43 15.42 -1.57 -17.94
N ALA A 44 14.95 -2.75 -18.33
CA ALA A 44 15.09 -3.31 -19.67
C ALA A 44 14.08 -2.77 -20.69
N GLY A 45 13.23 -1.80 -20.33
CA GLY A 45 12.26 -1.17 -21.24
C GLY A 45 11.10 -2.07 -21.67
N GLN A 46 10.86 -3.19 -20.97
CA GLN A 46 9.87 -4.20 -21.36
C GLN A 46 8.41 -3.77 -21.09
N TYR A 47 8.21 -2.70 -20.32
CA TYR A 47 6.90 -2.20 -19.95
C TYR A 47 6.55 -0.90 -20.65
N ARG A 48 5.27 -0.78 -21.03
CA ARG A 48 4.70 0.47 -21.50
C ARG A 48 4.59 1.43 -20.32
N LYS A 49 5.37 2.50 -20.34
CA LYS A 49 5.34 3.59 -19.36
C LYS A 49 4.34 4.67 -19.80
N SER A 50 3.52 5.15 -18.87
CA SER A 50 2.74 6.38 -19.03
C SER A 50 2.94 7.28 -17.82
N VAL A 51 3.08 8.57 -18.05
CA VAL A 51 3.24 9.59 -17.02
C VAL A 51 2.10 10.59 -17.15
N VAL A 52 1.48 10.95 -16.04
CA VAL A 52 0.52 12.04 -15.93
C VAL A 52 1.03 12.95 -14.82
N GLU A 53 1.03 14.25 -15.08
CA GLU A 53 1.49 15.23 -14.10
C GLU A 53 0.48 16.37 -14.02
N GLY A 54 0.44 17.02 -12.86
CA GLY A 54 -0.45 18.17 -12.66
C GLY A 54 -0.31 18.78 -11.28
N ARG A 55 -0.88 19.97 -11.13
CA ARG A 55 -0.97 20.64 -9.83
C ARG A 55 -2.00 19.92 -8.95
N ALA A 56 -1.57 19.53 -7.76
CA ALA A 56 -2.45 19.08 -6.70
C ALA A 56 -2.94 20.31 -5.90
N CYS A 57 -3.59 20.10 -4.75
CA CYS A 57 -4.09 21.22 -3.95
C CYS A 57 -2.95 22.10 -3.41
N GLY A 58 -3.11 23.42 -3.47
CA GLY A 58 -2.10 24.38 -3.01
C GLY A 58 -0.84 24.41 -3.90
N ASP A 59 0.34 24.44 -3.28
CA ASP A 59 1.64 24.46 -3.97
C ASP A 59 2.23 23.06 -4.16
N PHE A 60 1.36 22.04 -4.17
CA PHE A 60 1.77 20.68 -4.43
C PHE A 60 1.66 20.34 -5.92
N TYR A 61 2.63 19.62 -6.44
CA TYR A 61 2.67 19.03 -7.77
C TYR A 61 2.69 17.51 -7.63
N GLU A 62 1.91 16.83 -8.44
CA GLU A 62 1.81 15.38 -8.41
C GLU A 62 2.20 14.79 -9.77
N THR A 63 3.10 13.81 -9.75
CA THR A 63 3.47 12.98 -10.90
C THR A 63 3.02 11.55 -10.64
N ARG A 64 2.18 11.04 -11.52
CA ARG A 64 1.70 9.65 -11.56
C ARG A 64 2.35 8.90 -12.69
N THR A 65 3.14 7.87 -12.39
CA THR A 65 3.73 6.98 -13.40
C THR A 65 3.16 5.58 -13.30
N ARG A 66 2.77 5.01 -14.45
CA ARG A 66 2.27 3.63 -14.57
C ARG A 66 3.15 2.84 -15.52
N TRP A 67 3.38 1.58 -15.18
CA TRP A 67 4.06 0.62 -16.05
C TRP A 67 3.17 -0.60 -16.27
N LYS A 68 2.82 -0.87 -17.53
CA LYS A 68 2.01 -2.02 -17.94
C LYS A 68 2.85 -3.02 -18.74
N ASP A 69 2.60 -4.31 -18.53
CA ASP A 69 3.23 -5.37 -19.34
C ASP A 69 2.64 -5.45 -20.75
N GLY A 70 3.15 -6.37 -21.58
CA GLY A 70 2.66 -6.60 -22.94
C GLY A 70 1.20 -7.05 -23.03
N ARG A 71 0.60 -7.50 -21.92
CA ARG A 71 -0.82 -7.87 -21.83
C ARG A 71 -1.70 -6.71 -21.35
N GLY A 72 -1.10 -5.55 -21.04
CA GLY A 72 -1.80 -4.38 -20.51
C GLY A 72 -2.04 -4.44 -18.99
N VAL A 73 -1.51 -5.45 -18.29
CA VAL A 73 -1.63 -5.59 -16.83
C VAL A 73 -0.70 -4.60 -16.16
N LEU A 74 -1.20 -3.85 -15.17
CA LEU A 74 -0.40 -2.93 -14.38
C LEU A 74 0.62 -3.72 -13.54
N ARG A 75 1.89 -3.36 -13.64
CA ARG A 75 3.02 -4.02 -12.95
C ARG A 75 3.62 -3.15 -11.85
N ARG A 76 3.64 -1.84 -12.09
CA ARG A 76 4.03 -0.82 -11.11
C ARG A 76 3.20 0.44 -11.29
N TYR A 77 2.90 1.09 -10.18
CA TYR A 77 2.32 2.43 -10.13
C TYR A 77 3.12 3.26 -9.14
N GLN A 78 3.43 4.51 -9.47
CA GLN A 78 4.15 5.43 -8.60
C GLN A 78 3.42 6.76 -8.59
N THR A 79 3.18 7.28 -7.41
CA THR A 79 2.78 8.67 -7.17
C THR A 79 3.95 9.37 -6.50
N VAL A 80 4.39 10.50 -7.05
CA VAL A 80 5.32 11.44 -6.40
C VAL A 80 4.55 12.73 -6.18
N THR A 81 4.46 13.18 -4.94
CA THR A 81 3.86 14.46 -4.58
C THR A 81 4.94 15.34 -4.00
N ASP A 82 5.26 16.41 -4.70
CA ASP A 82 6.20 17.43 -4.28
C ASP A 82 5.43 18.66 -3.84
N GLY A 83 5.86 19.36 -2.80
CA GLY A 83 5.31 20.67 -2.50
C GLY A 83 6.14 21.41 -1.47
N THR A 84 5.94 22.71 -1.44
CA THR A 84 6.56 23.59 -0.46
C THR A 84 5.54 23.89 0.62
N THR A 85 5.86 23.54 1.86
CA THR A 85 5.11 23.98 3.04
C THR A 85 5.80 25.19 3.66
N TYR A 86 5.14 25.85 4.61
CA TYR A 86 5.80 26.88 5.43
C TYR A 86 7.05 26.35 6.16
N ALA A 87 7.11 25.03 6.39
CA ALA A 87 8.24 24.36 7.06
C ALA A 87 9.32 23.85 6.09
N GLY A 88 9.15 24.06 4.77
CA GLY A 88 10.09 23.72 3.71
C GLY A 88 9.54 22.73 2.69
N ASP A 89 10.41 22.29 1.78
CA ASP A 89 10.04 21.33 0.74
C ASP A 89 9.79 19.94 1.34
N THR A 90 8.70 19.32 0.89
CA THR A 90 8.33 17.95 1.25
C THR A 90 8.09 17.15 -0.02
N ARG A 91 8.65 15.94 -0.06
CA ARG A 91 8.39 14.96 -1.12
C ARG A 91 7.80 13.70 -0.53
N PHE A 92 6.60 13.35 -0.96
CA PHE A 92 5.98 12.05 -0.72
C PHE A 92 6.12 11.19 -1.96
N THR A 93 6.40 9.91 -1.76
CA THR A 93 6.43 8.93 -2.84
C THR A 93 5.71 7.68 -2.38
N THR A 94 4.71 7.24 -3.13
CA THR A 94 4.03 5.97 -2.91
C THR A 94 4.21 5.12 -4.16
N GLU A 95 4.72 3.91 -4.00
CA GLU A 95 4.97 2.98 -5.08
C GLU A 95 4.26 1.67 -4.81
N PHE A 96 3.57 1.16 -5.82
CA PHE A 96 2.80 -0.08 -5.77
C PHE A 96 3.39 -1.06 -6.79
N TRP A 97 3.58 -2.31 -6.39
CA TRP A 97 3.93 -3.42 -7.26
C TRP A 97 2.81 -4.44 -7.26
N PHE A 98 2.59 -5.03 -8.43
CA PHE A 98 1.48 -5.95 -8.67
C PHE A 98 1.98 -7.31 -9.14
N ASP A 99 1.28 -8.36 -8.73
CA ASP A 99 1.52 -9.74 -9.19
C ASP A 99 1.08 -9.94 -10.64
N ALA A 100 1.40 -11.09 -11.24
CA ALA A 100 1.09 -11.41 -12.63
C ALA A 100 -0.39 -11.27 -13.04
N ALA A 101 -1.30 -11.29 -12.07
CA ALA A 101 -2.75 -11.12 -12.23
C ALA A 101 -3.21 -9.66 -12.06
N GLY A 102 -2.34 -8.74 -11.65
CA GLY A 102 -2.65 -7.34 -11.39
C GLY A 102 -3.14 -7.07 -9.97
N ARG A 103 -2.95 -8.00 -9.04
CA ARG A 103 -3.26 -7.84 -7.61
C ARG A 103 -2.09 -7.14 -6.92
N ARG A 104 -2.39 -6.33 -5.89
CA ARG A 104 -1.39 -5.58 -5.13
C ARG A 104 -0.58 -6.55 -4.26
N ASP A 105 0.74 -6.58 -4.45
CA ASP A 105 1.69 -7.42 -3.69
C ASP A 105 2.46 -6.62 -2.64
N PHE A 106 2.93 -5.45 -3.04
CA PHE A 106 3.87 -4.65 -2.27
C PHE A 106 3.62 -3.17 -2.45
N VAL A 107 3.72 -2.41 -1.35
CA VAL A 107 3.69 -0.95 -1.36
C VAL A 107 4.90 -0.42 -0.61
N LEU A 108 5.54 0.59 -1.19
CA LEU A 108 6.61 1.37 -0.58
C LEU A 108 6.17 2.82 -0.53
N MET A 109 6.00 3.35 0.68
CA MET A 109 5.75 4.76 0.91
C MET A 109 7.00 5.39 1.52
N LYS A 110 7.38 6.56 1.02
CA LYS A 110 8.51 7.35 1.50
C LYS A 110 8.05 8.79 1.70
N ARG A 111 8.49 9.38 2.79
CA ARG A 111 8.50 10.82 2.97
C ARG A 111 9.94 11.26 3.09
N ARG A 112 10.28 12.29 2.32
CA ARG A 112 11.48 13.08 2.54
C ARG A 112 11.10 14.50 2.91
N SER A 113 11.68 14.96 4.00
CA SER A 113 11.46 16.28 4.57
C SER A 113 12.75 17.06 4.57
N THR A 114 12.66 18.37 4.38
CA THR A 114 13.80 19.26 4.61
C THR A 114 14.18 19.29 6.10
N PRO A 115 15.44 19.63 6.44
CA PRO A 115 15.94 19.59 7.82
C PRO A 115 15.15 20.44 8.83
N SER A 116 14.36 21.41 8.36
CA SER A 116 13.51 22.28 9.19
C SER A 116 12.20 21.63 9.66
N GLU A 117 11.78 20.50 9.07
CA GLU A 117 10.57 19.81 9.48
C GLU A 117 10.82 18.82 10.64
N ARG A 118 9.99 18.93 11.69
CA ARG A 118 10.04 18.03 12.86
C ARG A 118 9.68 16.58 12.56
N ALA A 119 8.93 16.34 11.48
CA ALA A 119 8.31 15.04 11.23
C ALA A 119 9.26 14.00 10.62
N GLY A 120 10.47 14.42 10.20
CA GLY A 120 11.54 13.52 9.78
C GLY A 120 11.26 12.70 8.51
N ASP A 121 12.31 12.10 7.98
CA ASP A 121 12.21 11.13 6.89
C ASP A 121 11.65 9.81 7.41
N TYR A 122 10.76 9.19 6.64
CA TYR A 122 10.34 7.81 6.91
C TYR A 122 10.15 7.00 5.64
N GLU A 123 10.26 5.68 5.82
CA GLU A 123 9.91 4.66 4.86
C GLU A 123 8.92 3.68 5.49
N LEU A 124 7.84 3.35 4.78
CA LEU A 124 6.88 2.31 5.14
C LEU A 124 6.78 1.29 4.00
N ARG A 125 6.95 0.02 4.36
CA ARG A 125 6.84 -1.14 3.47
C ARG A 125 5.62 -1.96 3.89
N VAL A 126 4.73 -2.23 2.95
CA VAL A 126 3.49 -3.00 3.19
C VAL A 126 3.44 -4.17 2.22
N TYR A 127 3.27 -5.38 2.77
CA TYR A 127 3.18 -6.62 2.02
C TYR A 127 1.75 -7.13 2.08
N TYR A 128 1.22 -7.57 0.95
CA TYR A 128 -0.14 -8.08 0.80
C TYR A 128 -0.10 -9.56 0.39
N ASN A 129 -1.15 -10.31 0.73
CA ASN A 129 -1.37 -11.62 0.16
C ASN A 129 -2.29 -11.56 -1.08
N ASP A 130 -2.46 -12.70 -1.70
CA ASP A 130 -3.36 -12.97 -2.82
C ASP A 130 -4.84 -12.56 -2.63
N ALA A 131 -5.29 -12.43 -1.38
CA ALA A 131 -6.64 -11.98 -1.02
C ALA A 131 -6.71 -10.45 -0.81
N GLY A 132 -5.58 -9.74 -0.97
CA GLY A 132 -5.48 -8.30 -0.75
C GLY A 132 -5.36 -7.89 0.72
N ALA A 133 -5.16 -8.83 1.65
CA ALA A 133 -4.96 -8.54 3.06
C ALA A 133 -3.49 -8.21 3.36
N VAL A 134 -3.26 -7.23 4.25
CA VAL A 134 -1.92 -6.90 4.73
C VAL A 134 -1.38 -8.04 5.58
N ILE A 135 -0.22 -8.55 5.20
CA ILE A 135 0.46 -9.65 5.90
C ILE A 135 1.71 -9.21 6.66
N ARG A 136 2.27 -8.06 6.31
CA ARG A 136 3.41 -7.47 7.03
C ARG A 136 3.51 -5.97 6.76
N THR A 137 3.88 -5.23 7.80
CA THR A 137 4.32 -3.84 7.72
C THR A 137 5.72 -3.71 8.31
N LEU A 138 6.57 -2.90 7.70
CA LEU A 138 7.88 -2.52 8.24
C LEU A 138 8.04 -1.02 8.05
N SER A 139 8.53 -0.30 9.05
CA SER A 139 8.82 1.12 8.90
C SER A 139 10.23 1.46 9.38
N GLN A 140 10.81 2.50 8.78
CA GLN A 140 12.09 3.06 9.19
C GLN A 140 11.99 4.59 9.19
N PRO A 141 12.11 5.26 10.36
CA PRO A 141 12.20 4.68 11.70
C PRO A 141 10.95 3.86 12.08
N GLN A 142 11.01 3.18 13.22
CA GLN A 142 9.82 2.49 13.73
C GLN A 142 8.74 3.51 14.07
N LEU A 143 7.61 3.45 13.36
CA LEU A 143 6.48 4.35 13.55
C LEU A 143 5.50 3.77 14.58
N PRO A 144 4.76 4.62 15.31
CA PRO A 144 3.62 4.19 16.12
C PRO A 144 2.53 3.50 15.28
N GLN A 145 1.81 2.56 15.88
CA GLN A 145 0.75 1.81 15.19
C GLN A 145 -0.39 2.70 14.67
N GLU A 146 -0.75 3.74 15.40
CA GLU A 146 -1.77 4.72 14.99
C GLU A 146 -1.34 5.49 13.73
N GLU A 147 -0.05 5.81 13.62
CA GLU A 147 0.51 6.44 12.44
C GLU A 147 0.51 5.48 11.25
N ILE A 148 0.92 4.22 11.46
CA ILE A 148 0.83 3.17 10.43
C ILE A 148 -0.61 3.03 9.91
N ARG A 149 -1.63 3.03 10.79
CA ARG A 149 -3.04 2.93 10.37
C ARG A 149 -3.48 4.11 9.51
N THR A 150 -3.05 5.31 9.89
CA THR A 150 -3.31 6.54 9.12
C THR A 150 -2.67 6.45 7.73
N LEU A 151 -1.40 6.02 7.67
CA LEU A 151 -0.68 5.85 6.40
C LEU A 151 -1.29 4.76 5.51
N LEU A 152 -1.81 3.66 6.07
CA LEU A 152 -2.53 2.65 5.30
C LEU A 152 -3.81 3.22 4.67
N THR A 153 -4.54 4.07 5.39
CA THR A 153 -5.70 4.77 4.86
C THR A 153 -5.31 5.70 3.70
N ALA A 154 -4.18 6.41 3.83
CA ALA A 154 -3.65 7.26 2.77
C ALA A 154 -3.22 6.45 1.52
N ILE A 155 -2.58 5.29 1.72
CA ILE A 155 -2.21 4.35 0.65
C ILE A 155 -3.44 3.90 -0.14
N ASP A 156 -4.53 3.55 0.54
CA ASP A 156 -5.77 3.15 -0.13
C ASP A 156 -6.45 4.33 -0.84
N GLY A 157 -6.37 5.53 -0.27
CA GLY A 157 -6.81 6.77 -0.93
C GLY A 157 -6.08 7.03 -2.25
N ASP A 158 -4.74 6.99 -2.24
CA ASP A 158 -3.91 7.17 -3.44
C ASP A 158 -4.19 6.08 -4.49
N TRP A 159 -4.34 4.82 -4.05
CA TRP A 159 -4.73 3.73 -4.94
C TRP A 159 -6.09 3.98 -5.60
N ASN A 160 -7.09 4.44 -4.85
CA ASN A 160 -8.42 4.71 -5.38
C ASN A 160 -8.42 5.94 -6.32
N ALA A 161 -7.59 6.94 -6.04
CA ALA A 161 -7.43 8.13 -6.89
C ALA A 161 -6.68 7.85 -8.20
N ARG A 162 -6.04 6.68 -8.35
CA ARG A 162 -5.15 6.37 -9.48
C ARG A 162 -5.75 6.70 -10.83
N SER A 163 -7.05 6.45 -11.05
CA SER A 163 -7.73 6.64 -12.33
C SER A 163 -8.36 8.02 -12.51
N SER A 164 -8.46 8.80 -11.44
CA SER A 164 -8.99 10.16 -11.49
C SER A 164 -8.00 11.08 -12.21
N PRO A 165 -8.47 12.14 -12.87
CA PRO A 165 -7.61 13.25 -13.25
C PRO A 165 -6.89 13.80 -12.01
N ILE A 166 -5.71 14.38 -12.19
CA ILE A 166 -5.12 15.24 -11.16
C ILE A 166 -5.91 16.54 -11.22
N SER A 167 -6.94 16.64 -10.38
CA SER A 167 -7.74 17.86 -10.24
C SER A 167 -7.06 18.76 -9.22
N GLY A 168 -6.71 19.98 -9.64
CA GLY A 168 -6.40 21.03 -8.67
C GLY A 168 -7.60 21.26 -7.75
N CYS A 169 -7.37 21.57 -6.48
CA CYS A 169 -8.41 22.21 -5.67
C CYS A 169 -8.79 23.49 -6.42
N GLY A 170 -10.04 23.62 -6.87
CA GLY A 170 -10.49 24.83 -7.56
C GLY A 170 -10.13 26.07 -6.76
N ASP A 171 -9.61 27.08 -7.44
CA ASP A 171 -9.22 28.37 -6.84
C ASP A 171 -10.41 29.04 -6.11
#